data_AF-A0A378M2P0-F1
#
_entry.id   AF-A0A378M2P0-F1
#
_cell.length_a   1.000
_cell.length_b   1.000
_cell.length_c   1.000
_cell.angle_alpha   90.00
_cell.angle_beta   90.00
_cell.angle_gamma   90.00
#
_symmetry.space_group_name_H-M   'P 1'
#
loop_
_entity.id
_entity.type
_entity.pdbx_description
1 polymer ?
#
loop_
_entity_poly.entity_id
_entity_poly.type
_entity_poly.pdbx_seq_one_letter_code
_entity_poly.pdbx_strand_id
1 'polypeptide(L)'
;MRYKFFISIILSIFLSVCHAISNPVVPNSSAVESDGSLNSVDPYQYCFKNSTWVVPPQTLLAYVYDNAIFTPVSDQTVWVISSYNQGYFTGQSYTAINNSLLSQRYLVGSVTTEGKVYITFYSGTSSRTDLVNGIGDLKVKSSGQCSFIMQMNSGQNGVSGLIHWSYMTPVRPGDVFYNNLPGTHMSVPQFLAQF
;
A
#
# COMPACT_ATOMS: atom_id res chain seq x y z
N MET A 1 -3.14 -9.51 72.96
CA MET A 1 -2.35 -10.42 72.09
C MET A 1 -2.71 -10.09 70.64
N ARG A 2 -1.84 -9.78 69.66
CA ARG A 2 -0.38 -9.60 69.53
C ARG A 2 -0.12 -8.61 68.36
N TYR A 3 0.58 -7.51 68.66
CA TYR A 3 1.70 -6.81 67.97
C TYR A 3 1.60 -6.40 66.48
N LYS A 4 1.60 -5.07 66.21
CA LYS A 4 2.70 -4.17 65.71
C LYS A 4 2.80 -4.16 64.15
N PHE A 5 3.04 -3.06 63.42
CA PHE A 5 4.07 -2.02 63.51
C PHE A 5 3.71 -0.77 62.66
N PHE A 6 4.37 0.35 62.99
CA PHE A 6 4.35 1.70 62.42
C PHE A 6 4.66 1.82 60.91
N ILE A 7 4.31 2.96 60.28
CA ILE A 7 5.27 3.95 59.70
C ILE A 7 4.52 5.17 59.09
N SER A 8 5.07 6.35 59.39
CA SER A 8 4.69 7.71 58.98
C SER A 8 5.09 8.03 57.53
N ILE A 9 4.51 9.04 56.88
CA ILE A 9 5.26 10.15 56.24
C ILE A 9 4.33 11.29 55.77
N ILE A 10 4.90 12.49 55.95
CA ILE A 10 4.45 13.87 55.82
C ILE A 10 4.01 14.28 54.40
N LEU A 11 2.95 15.10 54.34
CA LEU A 11 2.48 15.83 53.16
C LEU A 11 2.89 17.30 53.28
N SER A 12 3.64 17.83 52.31
CA SER A 12 3.93 19.27 52.23
C SER A 12 3.84 19.75 50.79
N ILE A 13 2.92 20.68 50.58
CA ILE A 13 2.61 21.41 49.36
C ILE A 13 3.53 22.64 49.31
N PHE A 14 4.11 22.93 48.14
CA PHE A 14 4.56 24.28 47.81
C PHE A 14 4.10 24.64 46.40
N LEU A 15 3.27 25.69 46.32
CA LEU A 15 3.02 26.44 45.09
C LEU A 15 4.28 27.22 44.72
N SER A 16 4.62 27.24 43.43
CA SER A 16 5.39 28.34 42.85
C SER A 16 4.66 28.84 41.61
N VAL A 17 4.36 30.14 41.66
CA VAL A 17 3.71 30.92 40.60
C VAL A 17 4.79 31.37 39.62
N CYS A 18 4.63 31.07 38.33
CA CYS A 18 5.40 31.69 37.26
C CYS A 18 4.47 32.51 36.35
N HIS A 19 4.65 33.83 36.37
CA HIS A 19 4.34 34.79 35.31
C HIS A 19 5.70 35.48 35.01
N ALA A 20 6.16 35.81 33.80
CA ALA A 20 5.55 35.91 32.49
C ALA A 20 6.66 35.96 31.40
N ILE A 21 6.32 35.43 30.22
CA ILE A 21 6.59 35.90 28.84
C ILE A 21 8.02 36.31 28.44
N SER A 22 8.62 35.52 27.54
CA SER A 22 9.43 36.03 26.41
C SER A 22 9.49 35.03 25.25
N ASN A 23 8.88 35.41 24.12
CA ASN A 23 9.03 34.96 22.72
C ASN A 23 9.04 33.45 22.37
N PRO A 24 8.23 32.99 21.39
CA PRO A 24 8.33 31.63 20.90
C PRO A 24 9.68 31.42 20.18
N VAL A 25 10.50 30.52 20.71
CA VAL A 25 11.63 29.95 19.99
C VAL A 25 11.05 29.17 18.81
N VAL A 26 11.27 29.66 17.59
CA VAL A 26 11.15 28.84 16.38
C VAL A 26 12.22 27.76 16.51
N PRO A 27 11.87 26.46 16.60
CA PRO A 27 12.88 25.44 16.56
C PRO A 27 13.49 25.48 15.16
N ASN A 28 14.74 25.93 15.09
CA ASN A 28 15.59 25.70 13.94
C ASN A 28 15.75 24.17 13.87
N SER A 29 14.92 23.51 13.06
CA SER A 29 15.07 22.11 12.72
C SER A 29 16.31 22.00 11.84
N SER A 30 17.48 22.00 12.47
CA SER A 30 18.67 21.43 11.88
C SER A 30 18.35 19.95 11.65
N ALA A 31 17.97 19.60 10.43
CA ALA A 31 18.06 18.22 9.99
C ALA A 31 19.49 17.79 10.26
N VAL A 32 19.68 16.90 11.24
CA VAL A 32 20.93 16.23 11.43
C VAL A 32 21.13 15.42 10.15
N GLU A 33 22.02 15.89 9.29
CA GLU A 33 22.59 15.07 8.22
C GLU A 33 23.26 13.90 8.92
N SER A 34 22.58 12.75 8.94
CA SER A 34 23.18 11.51 9.36
C SER A 34 24.20 11.11 8.31
N ASP A 35 25.46 11.27 8.70
CA ASP A 35 26.67 10.65 8.18
C ASP A 35 26.40 9.32 7.44
N GLY A 36 26.91 9.23 6.22
CA GLY A 36 26.76 8.10 5.34
C GLY A 36 27.51 6.86 5.84
N SER A 37 26.77 5.92 6.41
CA SER A 37 27.16 4.51 6.57
C SER A 37 25.89 3.75 6.96
N LEU A 38 25.17 3.11 6.04
CA LEU A 38 25.57 1.89 5.34
C LEU A 38 24.97 1.89 3.93
N ASN A 39 25.71 1.37 2.95
CA ASN A 39 25.11 0.80 1.74
C ASN A 39 24.21 -0.40 2.13
N SER A 40 23.05 -0.15 2.72
CA SER A 40 21.95 -1.09 2.62
C SER A 40 21.43 -0.93 1.19
N VAL A 41 21.91 -1.77 0.28
CA VAL A 41 21.27 -1.94 -1.02
C VAL A 41 19.80 -2.19 -0.71
N ASP A 42 18.93 -1.23 -1.05
CA ASP A 42 17.50 -1.34 -0.81
C ASP A 42 17.03 -2.66 -1.45
N PRO A 43 16.62 -3.65 -0.61
CA PRO A 43 16.43 -5.01 -1.09
C PRO A 43 15.25 -5.12 -2.03
N TYR A 44 14.41 -4.08 -2.16
CA TYR A 44 13.22 -4.12 -2.99
C TYR A 44 13.35 -3.32 -4.27
N GLN A 45 14.41 -2.52 -4.44
CA GLN A 45 14.58 -1.67 -5.62
C GLN A 45 14.43 -2.45 -6.93
N TYR A 46 14.99 -3.67 -6.99
CA TYR A 46 14.94 -4.51 -8.17
C TYR A 46 13.55 -5.11 -8.44
N CYS A 47 12.69 -5.23 -7.43
CA CYS A 47 11.30 -5.68 -7.59
C CYS A 47 10.45 -4.59 -8.24
N PHE A 48 10.62 -3.34 -7.83
CA PHE A 48 9.69 -2.26 -8.15
C PHE A 48 10.08 -1.41 -9.36
N LYS A 49 11.37 -1.10 -9.53
CA LYS A 49 11.78 -0.10 -10.51
C LYS A 49 11.45 -0.56 -11.95
N ASN A 50 10.65 0.23 -12.67
CA ASN A 50 10.24 -0.03 -14.06
C ASN A 50 9.66 -1.45 -14.24
N SER A 51 8.74 -1.83 -13.36
CA SER A 51 8.19 -3.17 -13.29
C SER A 51 6.70 -3.20 -13.65
N THR A 52 6.28 -4.27 -14.29
CA THR A 52 4.88 -4.56 -14.57
C THR A 52 4.45 -5.76 -13.76
N TRP A 53 3.29 -5.67 -13.14
CA TRP A 53 2.74 -6.69 -12.28
C TRP A 53 1.32 -7.04 -12.69
N VAL A 54 0.96 -8.31 -12.59
CA VAL A 54 -0.38 -8.77 -12.97
C VAL A 54 -0.95 -9.68 -11.89
N VAL A 55 -2.28 -9.66 -11.78
CA VAL A 55 -3.02 -10.70 -11.07
C VAL A 55 -2.93 -12.01 -11.85
N PRO A 56 -2.43 -13.10 -11.26
CA PRO A 56 -2.32 -14.39 -11.91
C PRO A 56 -3.68 -15.14 -11.85
N PRO A 57 -3.88 -16.20 -12.66
CA PRO A 57 -5.17 -16.89 -12.77
C PRO A 57 -5.73 -17.40 -11.43
N GLN A 58 -4.84 -17.80 -10.51
CA GLN A 58 -5.20 -18.44 -9.24
C GLN A 58 -5.95 -17.50 -8.30
N THR A 59 -5.79 -16.19 -8.47
CA THR A 59 -6.41 -15.17 -7.61
C THR A 59 -7.09 -14.07 -8.41
N LEU A 60 -7.73 -14.42 -9.53
CA LEU A 60 -8.58 -13.51 -10.30
C LEU A 60 -9.94 -13.23 -9.65
N LEU A 61 -10.40 -14.14 -8.79
CA LEU A 61 -11.71 -14.05 -8.17
C LEU A 61 -11.73 -12.89 -7.15
N ALA A 62 -12.57 -11.91 -7.44
CA ALA A 62 -12.93 -10.84 -6.53
C ALA A 62 -14.42 -10.88 -6.22
N TYR A 63 -14.86 -10.05 -5.28
CA TYR A 63 -16.26 -9.94 -4.89
C TYR A 63 -16.69 -8.48 -4.91
N VAL A 64 -17.77 -8.22 -5.64
CA VAL A 64 -18.53 -6.98 -5.49
C VAL A 64 -19.53 -7.19 -4.36
N TYR A 65 -19.50 -6.30 -3.37
CA TYR A 65 -20.52 -6.19 -2.35
C TYR A 65 -21.44 -5.01 -2.69
N ASP A 66 -22.73 -5.30 -2.86
CA ASP A 66 -23.75 -4.28 -3.04
C ASP A 66 -25.07 -4.77 -2.44
N ASN A 67 -25.79 -3.89 -1.72
CA ASN A 67 -27.10 -4.21 -1.13
C ASN A 67 -27.16 -5.55 -0.36
N ALA A 68 -26.13 -5.82 0.47
CA ALA A 68 -25.98 -7.07 1.24
C ALA A 68 -25.76 -8.35 0.40
N ILE A 69 -25.45 -8.21 -0.89
CA ILE A 69 -25.19 -9.32 -1.80
C ILE A 69 -23.70 -9.31 -2.20
N PHE A 70 -23.06 -10.48 -2.12
CA PHE A 70 -21.73 -10.71 -2.67
C PHE A 70 -21.84 -11.36 -4.04
N THR A 71 -21.38 -10.67 -5.08
CA THR A 71 -21.35 -11.17 -6.45
C THR A 71 -19.92 -11.50 -6.84
N PRO A 72 -19.59 -12.75 -7.20
CA PRO A 72 -18.25 -13.10 -7.68
C PRO A 72 -18.00 -12.44 -9.03
N VAL A 73 -16.82 -11.87 -9.21
CA VAL A 73 -16.37 -11.24 -10.46
C VAL A 73 -14.94 -11.64 -10.78
N SER A 74 -14.59 -11.60 -12.05
CA SER A 74 -13.20 -11.65 -12.50
C SER A 74 -12.63 -10.23 -12.45
N ASP A 75 -11.55 -10.03 -11.70
CA ASP A 75 -10.83 -8.75 -11.62
C ASP A 75 -9.44 -8.93 -12.22
N GLN A 76 -9.31 -8.58 -13.51
CA GLN A 76 -8.00 -8.47 -14.12
C GLN A 76 -7.39 -7.12 -13.78
N THR A 77 -6.33 -7.14 -12.98
CA THR A 77 -5.57 -5.95 -12.62
C THR A 77 -4.12 -6.05 -13.11
N VAL A 78 -3.62 -4.94 -13.65
CA VAL A 78 -2.23 -4.72 -14.07
C VAL A 78 -1.70 -3.46 -13.41
N TRP A 79 -0.54 -3.55 -12.76
CA TRP A 79 0.18 -2.39 -12.24
C TRP A 79 1.43 -2.14 -13.08
N VAL A 80 1.65 -0.88 -13.43
CA VAL A 80 2.88 -0.40 -14.05
C VAL A 80 3.54 0.55 -13.07
N ILE A 81 4.63 0.10 -12.45
CA ILE A 81 5.37 0.85 -11.44
C ILE A 81 6.50 1.61 -12.15
N SER A 82 6.40 2.93 -12.15
CA SER A 82 7.29 3.83 -12.87
C SER A 82 8.44 4.37 -12.02
N SER A 83 8.27 4.41 -10.69
CA SER A 83 9.33 4.90 -9.81
C SER A 83 9.40 4.11 -8.50
N TYR A 84 10.61 4.08 -7.95
CA TYR A 84 10.91 3.52 -6.64
C TYR A 84 12.06 4.30 -6.01
N ASN A 85 11.89 4.73 -4.76
CA ASN A 85 12.92 5.41 -3.99
C ASN A 85 12.71 5.15 -2.49
N GLN A 86 13.69 4.50 -1.84
CA GLN A 86 13.77 4.33 -0.38
C GLN A 86 12.46 3.83 0.24
N GLY A 87 11.95 2.69 -0.22
CA GLY A 87 10.68 2.15 0.26
C GLY A 87 9.42 2.73 -0.38
N TYR A 88 9.46 3.86 -1.08
CA TYR A 88 8.28 4.44 -1.74
C TYR A 88 8.23 4.10 -3.22
N PHE A 89 7.03 3.85 -3.74
CA PHE A 89 6.81 3.57 -5.16
C PHE A 89 5.57 4.26 -5.71
N THR A 90 5.61 4.57 -7.00
CA THR A 90 4.49 5.19 -7.73
C THR A 90 4.30 4.52 -9.08
N GLY A 91 3.10 4.67 -9.63
CA GLY A 91 2.76 4.08 -10.91
C GLY A 91 1.31 4.29 -11.30
N GLN A 92 0.84 3.38 -12.14
CA GLN A 92 -0.56 3.33 -12.59
C GLN A 92 -1.12 1.92 -12.45
N SER A 93 -2.40 1.84 -12.12
CA SER A 93 -3.19 0.61 -12.08
C SER A 93 -4.23 0.64 -13.18
N TYR A 94 -4.40 -0.49 -13.85
CA TYR A 94 -5.36 -0.71 -14.92
C TYR A 94 -6.16 -1.95 -14.56
N THR A 95 -7.47 -1.79 -14.45
CA THR A 95 -8.36 -2.82 -13.95
C THR A 95 -9.52 -3.02 -14.91
N ALA A 96 -9.85 -4.28 -15.18
CA ALA A 96 -11.04 -4.68 -15.90
C ALA A 96 -11.84 -5.69 -15.07
N ILE A 97 -13.04 -5.29 -14.66
CA ILE A 97 -13.99 -6.19 -14.00
C ILE A 97 -14.85 -6.86 -15.05
N ASN A 98 -14.90 -8.20 -15.02
CA ASN A 98 -15.58 -9.06 -16.00
C ASN A 98 -15.27 -8.68 -17.46
N ASN A 99 -14.03 -8.25 -17.73
CA ASN A 99 -13.57 -7.83 -19.06
C ASN A 99 -14.41 -6.72 -19.71
N SER A 100 -15.07 -5.85 -18.94
CA SER A 100 -15.94 -4.80 -19.50
C SER A 100 -15.90 -3.48 -18.73
N LEU A 101 -15.78 -3.52 -17.40
CA LEU A 101 -15.71 -2.30 -16.60
C LEU A 101 -14.25 -1.89 -16.40
N LEU A 102 -13.83 -0.90 -17.16
CA LEU A 102 -12.45 -0.40 -17.18
C LEU A 102 -12.27 0.74 -16.17
N SER A 103 -11.25 0.64 -15.31
CA SER A 103 -10.76 1.73 -14.48
C SER A 103 -9.23 1.88 -14.55
N GLN A 104 -8.76 3.10 -14.79
CA GLN A 104 -7.35 3.49 -14.63
C GLN A 104 -7.19 4.40 -13.42
N ARG A 105 -6.13 4.19 -12.63
CA ARG A 105 -5.81 5.00 -11.45
C ARG A 105 -4.32 5.24 -11.31
N TYR A 106 -3.95 6.33 -10.67
CA TYR A 106 -2.60 6.48 -10.13
C TYR A 106 -2.47 5.67 -8.84
N LEU A 107 -1.29 5.12 -8.59
CA LEU A 107 -0.96 4.47 -7.33
C LEU A 107 0.24 5.14 -6.67
N VAL A 108 0.18 5.21 -5.35
CA VAL A 108 1.31 5.52 -4.47
C VAL A 108 1.32 4.49 -3.36
N GLY A 109 2.49 3.96 -3.06
CA GLY A 109 2.65 3.00 -1.99
C GLY A 109 4.00 3.09 -1.30
N SER A 110 4.09 2.39 -0.18
CA SER A 110 5.30 2.22 0.61
C SER A 110 5.50 0.76 0.98
N VAL A 111 6.76 0.34 1.04
CA VAL A 111 7.19 -0.94 1.58
C VAL A 111 8.12 -0.72 2.77
N THR A 112 7.86 -1.37 3.89
CA THR A 112 8.74 -1.35 5.06
C THR A 112 9.93 -2.30 4.88
N THR A 113 10.94 -2.18 5.72
CA THR A 113 12.10 -3.08 5.75
C THR A 113 11.76 -4.55 5.99
N GLU A 114 10.61 -4.82 6.61
CA GLU A 114 10.08 -6.18 6.86
C GLU A 114 9.20 -6.68 5.69
N GLY A 115 9.04 -5.88 4.64
CA GLY A 115 8.23 -6.19 3.47
C GLY A 115 6.74 -5.92 3.65
N LYS A 116 6.32 -5.10 4.65
CA LYS A 116 4.92 -4.69 4.76
C LYS A 116 4.60 -3.63 3.72
N VAL A 117 3.50 -3.81 2.99
CA VAL A 117 3.11 -2.94 1.89
C VAL A 117 1.82 -2.23 2.22
N TYR A 118 1.82 -0.91 2.00
CA TYR A 118 0.66 -0.05 2.10
C TYR A 118 0.54 0.71 0.78
N ILE A 119 -0.64 0.67 0.16
CA ILE A 119 -0.85 1.26 -1.16
C ILE A 119 -2.22 1.94 -1.20
N THR A 120 -2.29 3.06 -1.91
CA THR A 120 -3.55 3.72 -2.22
C THR A 120 -3.61 4.06 -3.70
N PHE A 121 -4.82 4.05 -4.24
CA PHE A 121 -5.10 4.40 -5.63
C PHE A 121 -6.09 5.54 -5.69
N TYR A 122 -5.78 6.51 -6.55
CA TYR A 122 -6.58 7.72 -6.68
C TYR A 122 -6.81 8.07 -8.15
N SER A 123 -7.95 8.74 -8.39
CA SER A 123 -8.22 9.40 -9.67
C SER A 123 -7.53 10.77 -9.68
N GLY A 124 -6.99 11.18 -10.83
CA GLY A 124 -6.47 12.54 -11.02
C GLY A 124 -7.56 13.63 -11.07
N THR A 125 -8.83 13.24 -11.01
CA THR A 125 -9.98 14.15 -11.01
C THR A 125 -10.58 14.27 -9.61
N SER A 126 -10.82 15.52 -9.17
CA SER A 126 -11.21 15.87 -7.79
C SER A 126 -12.64 15.47 -7.39
N SER A 127 -13.42 14.84 -8.29
CA SER A 127 -14.84 14.56 -8.08
C SER A 127 -15.17 13.13 -7.67
N ARG A 128 -14.20 12.20 -7.63
CA ARG A 128 -14.44 10.81 -7.19
C ARG A 128 -13.75 10.54 -5.85
N THR A 129 -14.56 10.25 -4.84
CA THR A 129 -14.15 9.77 -3.50
C THR A 129 -13.90 8.27 -3.47
N ASP A 130 -13.69 7.64 -4.62
CA ASP A 130 -13.61 6.18 -4.76
C ASP A 130 -12.21 5.67 -4.45
N LEU A 131 -11.73 5.97 -3.24
CA LEU A 131 -10.44 5.52 -2.75
C LEU A 131 -10.38 3.99 -2.77
N VAL A 132 -9.32 3.48 -3.40
CA VAL A 132 -8.94 2.07 -3.25
C VAL A 132 -7.73 2.06 -2.34
N ASN A 133 -7.77 1.25 -1.29
CA ASN A 133 -6.64 1.06 -0.41
C ASN A 133 -6.27 -0.41 -0.38
N GLY A 134 -5.00 -0.68 -0.15
CA GLY A 134 -4.50 -2.03 -0.01
C GLY A 134 -3.45 -2.14 1.07
N ILE A 135 -3.47 -3.28 1.74
CA ILE A 135 -2.44 -3.71 2.68
C ILE A 135 -1.93 -5.07 2.27
N GLY A 136 -0.66 -5.34 2.51
CA GLY A 136 -0.10 -6.62 2.14
C GLY A 136 1.34 -6.83 2.54
N ASP A 137 1.91 -7.85 1.91
CA ASP A 137 3.27 -8.30 2.12
C ASP A 137 3.98 -8.48 0.77
N LEU A 138 5.16 -7.88 0.64
CA LEU A 138 6.12 -8.21 -0.39
C LEU A 138 6.97 -9.37 0.10
N LYS A 139 7.00 -10.46 -0.68
CA LYS A 139 7.88 -11.60 -0.45
C LYS A 139 8.92 -11.68 -1.56
N VAL A 140 10.17 -11.80 -1.14
CA VAL A 140 11.32 -12.07 -2.01
C VAL A 140 11.78 -13.48 -1.73
N LYS A 141 11.71 -14.36 -2.72
CA LYS A 141 12.26 -15.72 -2.63
C LYS A 141 13.79 -15.68 -2.71
N SER A 142 14.46 -16.72 -2.22
CA SER A 142 15.91 -16.88 -2.35
C SER A 142 16.40 -16.87 -3.80
N SER A 143 15.54 -17.21 -4.76
CA SER A 143 15.79 -17.10 -6.20
C SER A 143 15.73 -15.68 -6.76
N GLY A 144 15.43 -14.68 -5.92
CA GLY A 144 15.19 -13.29 -6.32
C GLY A 144 13.78 -13.02 -6.84
N GLN A 145 12.91 -14.02 -6.94
CA GLN A 145 11.52 -13.80 -7.40
C GLN A 145 10.72 -13.00 -6.37
N CYS A 146 10.11 -11.90 -6.82
CA CYS A 146 9.25 -11.06 -6.00
C CYS A 146 7.77 -11.44 -6.19
N SER A 147 6.97 -11.35 -5.14
CA SER A 147 5.51 -11.50 -5.20
C SER A 147 4.85 -10.60 -4.18
N PHE A 148 3.78 -9.90 -4.55
CA PHE A 148 2.90 -9.28 -3.56
C PHE A 148 1.80 -10.23 -3.16
N ILE A 149 1.42 -10.16 -1.88
CA ILE A 149 0.15 -10.68 -1.38
C ILE A 149 -0.61 -9.49 -0.85
N MET A 150 -1.74 -9.14 -1.47
CA MET A 150 -2.46 -7.91 -1.18
C MET A 150 -3.92 -8.20 -0.88
N GLN A 151 -4.43 -7.48 0.10
CA GLN A 151 -5.86 -7.32 0.34
C GLN A 151 -6.21 -5.92 -0.11
N MET A 152 -7.16 -5.79 -1.03
CA MET A 152 -7.60 -4.51 -1.56
C MET A 152 -9.09 -4.34 -1.35
N ASN A 153 -9.48 -3.12 -1.01
CA ASN A 153 -10.86 -2.71 -0.94
C ASN A 153 -11.05 -1.39 -1.70
N SER A 154 -12.08 -1.35 -2.54
CA SER A 154 -12.61 -0.10 -3.08
C SER A 154 -13.97 0.16 -2.44
N GLY A 155 -14.25 1.42 -2.13
CA GLY A 155 -15.55 1.86 -1.65
C GLY A 155 -16.07 2.98 -2.53
N GLN A 156 -17.34 2.91 -2.93
CA GLN A 156 -17.94 3.94 -3.78
C GLN A 156 -18.83 4.88 -2.97
N ASN A 157 -19.71 4.34 -2.12
CA ASN A 157 -20.69 5.10 -1.34
C ASN A 157 -20.86 4.58 0.11
N GLY A 158 -19.82 3.98 0.69
CA GLY A 158 -19.82 3.45 2.07
C GLY A 158 -20.60 2.14 2.29
N VAL A 159 -21.55 1.81 1.42
CA VAL A 159 -22.36 0.57 1.47
C VAL A 159 -22.11 -0.41 0.32
N SER A 160 -21.37 0.02 -0.72
CA SER A 160 -21.02 -0.79 -1.88
C SER A 160 -19.52 -0.67 -2.18
N GLY A 161 -18.92 -1.77 -2.61
CA GLY A 161 -17.48 -1.83 -2.85
C GLY A 161 -17.02 -3.12 -3.51
N LEU A 162 -15.75 -3.16 -3.89
CA LEU A 162 -15.08 -4.36 -4.39
C LEU A 162 -13.99 -4.78 -3.42
N ILE A 163 -13.98 -6.07 -3.09
CA ILE A 163 -12.96 -6.68 -2.25
C ILE A 163 -12.20 -7.68 -3.12
N HIS A 164 -10.88 -7.59 -3.11
CA HIS A 164 -10.02 -8.49 -3.86
C HIS A 164 -8.80 -8.87 -3.03
N TRP A 165 -8.67 -10.16 -2.76
CA TRP A 165 -7.47 -10.78 -2.21
C TRP A 165 -6.68 -11.40 -3.35
N SER A 166 -5.49 -10.88 -3.61
CA SER A 166 -4.72 -11.36 -4.76
C SER A 166 -3.23 -11.39 -4.52
N TYR A 167 -2.59 -12.29 -5.27
CA TYR A 167 -1.17 -12.18 -5.54
C TYR A 167 -0.95 -11.21 -6.70
N MET A 168 0.16 -10.49 -6.67
CA MET A 168 0.68 -9.84 -7.88
C MET A 168 2.01 -10.49 -8.23
N THR A 169 2.15 -10.84 -9.50
CA THR A 169 3.38 -11.46 -10.04
C THR A 169 4.03 -10.50 -11.05
N PRO A 170 5.34 -10.25 -10.96
CA PRO A 170 6.03 -9.41 -11.91
C PRO A 170 6.13 -10.13 -13.26
N VAL A 171 5.93 -9.40 -14.34
CA VAL A 171 5.97 -9.93 -15.71
C VAL A 171 6.82 -9.04 -16.61
N ARG A 172 7.39 -9.65 -17.65
CA ARG A 172 8.24 -9.01 -18.67
C ARG A 172 7.81 -9.43 -20.07
N PRO A 173 8.17 -8.65 -21.10
CA PRO A 173 8.00 -9.07 -22.49
C PRO A 173 8.55 -10.49 -22.71
N GLY A 174 7.71 -11.39 -23.22
CA GLY A 174 8.04 -12.81 -23.41
C GLY A 174 7.39 -13.74 -22.38
N ASP A 175 7.01 -13.24 -21.20
CA ASP A 175 6.31 -14.06 -20.20
C ASP A 175 4.89 -14.42 -20.66
N VAL A 176 4.42 -15.60 -20.26
CA VAL A 176 3.07 -16.09 -20.63
C VAL A 176 1.99 -15.09 -20.25
N PHE A 177 2.01 -14.57 -19.02
CA PHE A 177 1.00 -13.61 -18.54
C PHE A 177 1.24 -12.18 -19.03
N TYR A 178 2.42 -11.87 -19.56
CA TYR A 178 2.62 -10.61 -20.28
C TYR A 178 1.92 -10.66 -21.65
N ASN A 179 1.97 -11.80 -22.32
CA ASN A 179 1.41 -11.98 -23.66
C ASN A 179 -0.08 -12.36 -23.66
N ASN A 180 -0.58 -12.90 -22.55
CA ASN A 180 -1.96 -13.35 -22.40
C ASN A 180 -2.43 -13.22 -20.94
N LEU A 181 -3.04 -12.09 -20.62
CA LEU A 181 -3.63 -11.83 -19.31
C LEU A 181 -4.78 -12.81 -19.04
N PRO A 182 -4.86 -13.37 -17.83
CA PRO A 182 -5.76 -14.47 -17.57
C PRO A 182 -7.26 -14.09 -17.57
N GLY A 183 -7.61 -12.86 -17.18
CA GLY A 183 -9.01 -12.41 -17.11
C GLY A 183 -9.54 -11.74 -18.38
N THR A 184 -8.67 -11.36 -19.32
CA THR A 184 -9.05 -10.60 -20.53
C THR A 184 -8.56 -11.24 -21.84
N HIS A 185 -7.60 -12.17 -21.76
CA HIS A 185 -6.93 -12.80 -22.90
C HIS A 185 -6.22 -11.84 -23.85
N MET A 186 -5.89 -10.64 -23.35
CA MET A 186 -5.08 -9.65 -24.06
C MET A 186 -3.64 -9.71 -23.57
N SER A 187 -2.68 -9.36 -24.42
CA SER A 187 -1.35 -9.00 -23.93
C SER A 187 -1.41 -7.72 -23.08
N VAL A 188 -0.41 -7.51 -22.22
CA VAL A 188 -0.28 -6.28 -21.43
C VAL A 188 -0.38 -5.03 -22.31
N PRO A 189 0.38 -4.88 -23.42
CA PRO A 189 0.24 -3.68 -24.27
C PRO A 189 -1.16 -3.48 -24.86
N GLN A 190 -1.82 -4.57 -25.30
CA GLN A 190 -3.19 -4.50 -25.84
C GLN A 190 -4.20 -4.08 -24.77
N PHE A 191 -4.03 -4.59 -23.54
CA PHE A 191 -4.87 -4.25 -22.40
C PHE A 191 -4.71 -2.80 -21.97
N LEU A 192 -3.47 -2.32 -21.85
CA LEU A 192 -3.19 -0.93 -21.49
C LEU A 192 -3.75 0.07 -22.52
N ALA A 193 -3.80 -0.31 -23.80
CA ALA A 193 -4.35 0.51 -24.87
C ALA A 193 -5.89 0.70 -24.83
N GLN A 194 -6.59 0.05 -23.90
CA GLN A 194 -8.04 0.21 -23.73
C GLN A 194 -8.45 1.41 -22.85
N PHE A 195 -7.48 2.13 -22.27
CA PHE A 195 -7.67 3.20 -21.29
C PHE A 195 -7.08 4.52 -21.80
#